data_AF-A0A2A4JU26-F1
#
_entry.id   AF-A0A2A4JU26-F1
#
_cell.length_a   1.000
_cell.length_b   1.000
_cell.length_c   1.000
_cell.angle_alpha   90.00
_cell.angle_beta   90.00
_cell.angle_gamma   90.00
#
_symmetry.space_group_name_H-M   'P 1'
#
loop_
_entity.id
_entity.type
_entity.pdbx_description
1 polymer ?
#
loop_
_entity_poly.entity_id
_entity_poly.type
_entity_poly.pdbx_seq_one_letter_code
_entity_poly.pdbx_strand_id
1 'polypeptide(L)'
;MLVQCLVLALTVFRVEGAMMNMSCPVVTPRELDWKALDGIWYLTAVATEDMAVQGDCATVLFDHQNTTDVSISWITNNTVTYYNGSVALIPDPNSNSTGDLLLVTYD
;
A
#
# COMPACT_ATOMS: atom_id res chain seq x y z
N MET A 1 32.53 -4.26 26.00
CA MET A 1 32.67 -4.95 24.70
C MET A 1 31.53 -5.93 24.43
N LEU A 2 31.23 -6.90 25.31
CA LEU A 2 30.13 -7.87 25.08
C LEU A 2 28.74 -7.22 24.93
N VAL A 3 28.45 -6.19 25.73
CA VAL A 3 27.17 -5.46 25.70
C VAL A 3 26.98 -4.70 24.39
N GLN A 4 28.06 -4.16 23.81
CA GLN A 4 27.99 -3.45 22.52
C GLN A 4 27.71 -4.39 21.35
N CYS A 5 28.25 -5.62 21.38
CA CYS A 5 27.94 -6.63 20.35
C CYS A 5 26.48 -7.09 20.41
N LEU A 6 25.89 -7.17 21.61
CA LEU A 6 24.50 -7.60 21.80
C LEU A 6 23.49 -6.56 21.30
N VAL A 7 23.78 -5.28 21.53
CA VAL A 7 22.99 -4.16 21.01
C VAL A 7 23.10 -4.10 19.48
N LEU A 8 24.29 -4.33 18.91
CA LEU A 8 24.47 -4.39 17.46
C LEU A 8 23.68 -5.54 16.83
N ALA A 9 23.67 -6.72 17.45
CA ALA A 9 22.91 -7.87 16.96
C ALA A 9 21.40 -7.60 16.94
N LEU A 10 20.86 -6.94 17.97
CA LEU A 10 19.45 -6.53 18.02
C LEU A 10 19.08 -5.48 16.94
N THR A 11 20.03 -4.62 16.55
CA THR A 11 19.81 -3.64 15.47
C THR A 11 19.94 -4.20 14.05
N VAL A 12 20.44 -5.44 13.90
CA VAL A 12 20.66 -6.08 12.58
C VAL A 12 19.52 -7.02 12.18
N PHE A 13 18.59 -7.34 13.09
CA PHE A 13 17.35 -8.02 12.73
C PHE A 13 16.44 -7.05 11.98
N ARG A 14 16.72 -6.88 10.68
CA ARG A 14 15.73 -6.34 9.76
C ARG A 14 14.53 -7.27 9.80
N VAL A 15 13.35 -6.69 9.99
CA VAL A 15 12.08 -7.41 9.81
C VAL A 15 11.94 -7.64 8.31
N GLU A 16 12.46 -8.77 7.84
CA GLU A 16 12.19 -9.24 6.48
C GLU A 16 10.73 -9.71 6.44
N GLY A 17 10.00 -9.32 5.39
CA GLY A 17 8.60 -9.71 5.22
C GLY A 17 8.48 -11.24 5.19
N ALA A 18 7.50 -11.79 5.91
CA ALA A 18 7.24 -13.22 5.87
C ALA A 18 6.51 -13.56 4.56
N MET A 19 7.24 -14.12 3.59
CA MET A 19 6.61 -14.71 2.41
C MET A 19 5.88 -15.98 2.81
N MET A 20 4.55 -15.98 2.64
CA MET A 20 3.74 -17.17 2.87
C MET A 20 3.47 -17.87 1.54
N ASN A 21 3.91 -19.13 1.41
CA ASN A 21 3.61 -19.96 0.24
C ASN A 21 2.16 -20.47 0.30
N MET A 22 1.21 -19.56 0.17
CA MET A 22 -0.22 -19.84 0.13
C MET A 22 -0.91 -18.91 -0.87
N SER A 23 -2.07 -19.34 -1.39
CA SER A 23 -2.95 -18.46 -2.15
C SER A 23 -3.39 -17.26 -1.29
N CYS A 24 -3.61 -16.11 -1.93
CA CYS A 24 -4.15 -14.94 -1.25
C CYS A 24 -5.42 -15.31 -0.47
N PRO A 25 -5.52 -14.98 0.83
CA PRO A 25 -6.72 -15.26 1.60
C PRO A 25 -7.89 -14.44 1.05
N VAL A 26 -9.10 -15.00 1.10
CA VAL A 26 -10.31 -14.24 0.80
C VAL A 26 -10.51 -13.23 1.93
N VAL A 27 -10.37 -11.95 1.61
CA VAL A 27 -10.65 -10.84 2.53
C VAL A 27 -12.08 -10.38 2.33
N THR A 28 -12.79 -10.08 3.44
CA THR A 28 -14.11 -9.45 3.36
C THR A 28 -13.92 -7.94 3.20
N PRO A 29 -14.30 -7.35 2.06
CA PRO A 29 -14.18 -5.91 1.85
C PRO A 29 -15.09 -5.16 2.83
N ARG A 30 -14.68 -3.95 3.20
CA ARG A 30 -15.53 -3.03 3.95
C ARG A 30 -16.29 -2.15 2.96
N GLU A 31 -17.54 -1.85 3.28
CA GLU A 31 -18.28 -0.80 2.56
C GLU A 31 -17.52 0.53 2.66
N LEU A 32 -17.32 1.14 1.49
CA LEU A 32 -16.50 2.33 1.34
C LEU A 32 -17.36 3.43 0.71
N ASP A 33 -17.37 4.61 1.32
CA ASP A 33 -17.86 5.81 0.64
C ASP A 33 -16.76 6.28 -0.31
N TRP A 34 -16.99 6.08 -1.60
CA TRP A 34 -16.05 6.41 -2.66
C TRP A 34 -15.64 7.89 -2.58
N LYS A 35 -16.58 8.81 -2.35
CA LYS A 35 -16.27 10.24 -2.24
C LYS A 35 -15.46 10.57 -0.99
N ALA A 36 -15.65 9.81 0.08
CA ALA A 36 -14.86 9.98 1.30
C ALA A 36 -13.42 9.49 1.16
N LEU A 37 -13.11 8.67 0.15
CA LEU A 37 -11.75 8.22 -0.14
C LEU A 37 -10.93 9.32 -0.85
N ASP A 38 -11.55 10.25 -1.56
CA ASP A 38 -10.87 11.34 -2.26
C ASP A 38 -9.95 12.14 -1.33
N GLY A 39 -8.75 12.44 -1.81
CA GLY A 39 -7.76 13.25 -1.11
C GLY A 39 -6.48 12.49 -0.77
N ILE A 40 -5.65 13.14 0.06
CA ILE A 40 -4.30 12.66 0.43
C ILE A 40 -4.37 11.94 1.76
N TRP A 41 -3.86 10.71 1.78
CA TRP A 41 -3.73 9.86 2.97
C TRP A 41 -2.27 9.60 3.28
N TYR A 42 -1.89 9.72 4.54
CA TYR A 42 -0.53 9.40 5.00
C TYR A 42 -0.41 7.91 5.30
N LEU A 43 0.61 7.27 4.74
CA LEU A 43 0.87 5.85 4.91
C LEU A 43 1.72 5.63 6.16
N THR A 44 1.21 4.83 7.10
CA THR A 44 1.96 4.46 8.31
C THR A 44 2.83 3.23 8.12
N ALA A 45 2.45 2.33 7.23
CA ALA A 45 3.13 1.07 6.95
C ALA A 45 2.72 0.57 5.56
N VAL A 46 3.66 -0.04 4.85
CA VAL A 46 3.45 -0.68 3.55
C VAL A 46 4.12 -2.04 3.60
N ALA A 47 3.42 -3.08 3.15
CA ALA A 47 3.94 -4.44 3.04
C ALA A 47 3.71 -4.92 1.61
N THR A 48 4.79 -5.02 0.84
CA THR A 48 4.77 -5.30 -0.60
C THR A 48 6.09 -5.94 -1.01
N GLU A 49 6.05 -6.82 -1.99
CA GLU A 49 7.23 -7.42 -2.61
C GLU A 49 7.63 -6.67 -3.90
N ASP A 50 6.62 -6.17 -4.63
CA ASP A 50 6.79 -5.69 -6.01
C ASP A 50 6.91 -4.16 -6.09
N MET A 51 6.58 -3.44 -5.02
CA MET A 51 6.65 -1.97 -4.99
C MET A 51 7.72 -1.49 -4.01
N ALA A 52 8.74 -0.81 -4.52
CA ALA A 52 9.86 -0.34 -3.70
C ALA A 52 9.55 0.97 -2.96
N VAL A 53 8.41 1.03 -2.26
CA VAL A 53 8.04 2.20 -1.42
C VAL A 53 8.94 2.20 -0.18
N GLN A 54 10.10 2.83 -0.32
CA GLN A 54 11.12 2.95 0.71
C GLN A 54 11.54 4.41 0.81
N GLY A 55 10.94 5.14 1.74
CA GLY A 55 11.28 6.53 1.98
C GLY A 55 10.37 7.22 2.99
N ASP A 56 10.60 8.51 3.15
CA ASP A 56 9.93 9.34 4.14
C ASP A 56 8.64 9.94 3.57
N CYS A 57 7.72 10.31 4.47
CA CYS A 57 6.49 11.04 4.13
C CYS A 57 5.65 10.38 3.02
N ALA A 58 5.56 9.04 3.06
CA ALA A 58 4.77 8.30 2.08
C ALA A 58 3.28 8.67 2.15
N THR A 59 2.67 8.94 1.00
CA THR A 59 1.26 9.30 0.86
C THR A 59 0.61 8.56 -0.29
N VAL A 60 -0.70 8.38 -0.21
CA VAL A 60 -1.55 7.97 -1.34
C VAL A 60 -2.59 9.05 -1.59
N LEU A 61 -2.69 9.51 -2.85
CA LEU A 61 -3.73 10.39 -3.34
C LEU A 61 -4.76 9.55 -4.09
N PHE A 62 -6.04 9.71 -3.75
CA PHE A 62 -7.16 9.28 -4.59
C PHE A 62 -7.82 10.53 -5.19
N ASP A 63 -7.97 10.56 -6.51
CA ASP A 63 -8.65 11.66 -7.23
C ASP A 63 -9.45 11.10 -8.41
N HIS A 64 -10.74 10.86 -8.18
CA HIS A 64 -11.61 10.25 -9.17
C HIS A 64 -12.16 11.22 -10.23
N GLN A 65 -11.68 12.47 -10.29
CA GLN A 65 -12.24 13.47 -11.21
C GLN A 65 -11.24 14.13 -12.16
N ASN A 66 -9.94 14.25 -11.83
CA ASN A 66 -9.05 15.14 -12.58
C ASN A 66 -7.68 14.58 -13.02
N THR A 67 -7.20 13.42 -12.52
CA THR A 67 -5.87 12.89 -12.84
C THR A 67 -5.84 11.36 -12.94
N THR A 68 -4.66 10.72 -12.85
CA THR A 68 -4.55 9.30 -12.45
C THR A 68 -5.33 9.08 -11.17
N ASP A 69 -6.25 8.11 -11.16
CA ASP A 69 -7.23 7.93 -10.07
C ASP A 69 -6.57 7.63 -8.72
N VAL A 70 -5.33 7.11 -8.76
CA VAL A 70 -4.49 6.91 -7.59
C VAL A 70 -3.04 7.30 -7.89
N SER A 71 -2.36 7.87 -6.89
CA SER A 71 -0.91 8.06 -6.92
C SER A 71 -0.32 7.80 -5.53
N ILE A 72 0.72 6.97 -5.45
CA ILE A 72 1.48 6.74 -4.22
C ILE A 72 2.80 7.47 -4.35
N SER A 73 3.11 8.39 -3.44
CA SER A 73 4.36 9.16 -3.47
C SER A 73 5.12 9.08 -2.16
N TRP A 74 6.44 9.14 -2.22
CA TRP A 74 7.34 9.17 -1.06
C TRP A 74 8.59 9.96 -1.38
N ILE A 75 9.32 10.35 -0.33
CA ILE A 75 10.56 11.10 -0.47
C ILE A 75 11.74 10.13 -0.30
N THR A 76 12.60 10.09 -1.30
CA THR A 76 13.89 9.41 -1.23
C THR A 76 14.98 10.35 -1.72
N ASN A 77 16.09 10.46 -0.97
CA ASN A 77 17.20 11.38 -1.29
C ASN A 77 16.75 12.83 -1.58
N ASN A 78 15.81 13.36 -0.78
CA ASN A 78 15.23 14.70 -0.95
C ASN A 78 14.48 14.93 -2.27
N THR A 79 14.14 13.86 -2.99
CA THR A 79 13.35 13.89 -4.23
C THR A 79 12.05 13.12 -4.05
N VAL A 80 10.97 13.60 -4.68
CA VAL A 80 9.69 12.89 -4.69
C VAL A 80 9.74 11.80 -5.75
N THR A 81 9.50 10.56 -5.33
CA THR A 81 9.25 9.42 -6.20
C THR A 81 7.79 9.03 -6.08
N TYR A 82 7.20 8.50 -7.14
CA TYR A 82 5.80 8.12 -7.15
C TYR A 82 5.53 6.93 -8.06
N TYR A 83 4.48 6.18 -7.71
CA TYR A 83 3.78 5.25 -8.59
C TYR A 83 2.42 5.86 -8.94
N ASN A 84 2.07 5.81 -10.20
CA ASN A 84 0.75 6.24 -10.66
C ASN A 84 -0.10 5.01 -10.97
N GLY A 85 -1.41 5.18 -10.92
CA GLY A 85 -2.32 4.08 -11.15
C GLY A 85 -3.71 4.52 -11.57
N SER A 86 -4.57 3.52 -11.68
CA SER A 86 -5.99 3.67 -12.00
C SER A 86 -6.84 2.85 -11.04
N VAL A 87 -8.09 3.26 -10.92
CA VAL A 87 -9.07 2.62 -10.02
C VAL A 87 -10.28 2.20 -10.85
N ALA A 88 -10.71 0.95 -10.67
CA ALA A 88 -11.88 0.40 -11.37
C ALA A 88 -12.82 -0.28 -10.38
N LEU A 89 -14.13 -0.16 -10.62
CA LEU A 89 -15.12 -0.99 -9.96
C LEU A 89 -15.25 -2.33 -10.69
N ILE A 90 -15.17 -3.43 -9.95
CA ILE A 90 -15.38 -4.78 -10.48
C ILE A 90 -16.47 -5.50 -9.66
N PRO A 91 -17.28 -6.37 -10.26
CA PRO A 91 -18.21 -7.20 -9.49
C PRO A 91 -17.44 -8.10 -8.50
N ASP A 92 -17.93 -8.28 -7.28
CA ASP A 92 -17.34 -9.22 -6.32
C ASP A 92 -17.48 -10.68 -6.82
N PRO A 93 -16.38 -11.36 -7.22
CA PRO A 93 -16.45 -12.70 -7.78
C PRO A 93 -16.79 -13.77 -6.73
N ASN A 94 -16.68 -13.44 -5.44
CA ASN A 94 -16.86 -14.37 -4.32
C ASN A 94 -18.15 -14.12 -3.54
N SER A 95 -18.94 -13.11 -3.90
CA SER A 95 -20.18 -12.76 -3.22
C SER A 95 -21.39 -12.99 -4.12
N ASN A 96 -22.47 -13.51 -3.52
CA ASN A 96 -23.78 -13.61 -4.16
C ASN A 96 -24.58 -12.29 -4.05
N SER A 97 -23.95 -11.21 -3.57
CA SER A 97 -24.56 -9.87 -3.47
C SER A 97 -24.08 -8.96 -4.60
N THR A 98 -24.86 -7.94 -4.93
CA THR A 98 -24.60 -6.96 -6.00
C THR A 98 -23.55 -5.90 -5.64
N GLY A 99 -22.58 -6.23 -4.78
CA GLY A 99 -21.55 -5.29 -4.35
C GLY A 99 -20.40 -5.21 -5.34
N ASP A 100 -19.96 -4.00 -5.67
CA ASP A 100 -18.75 -3.76 -6.45
C ASP A 100 -17.53 -3.66 -5.51
N LEU A 101 -16.39 -4.18 -5.97
CA LEU A 101 -15.08 -4.04 -5.35
C LEU A 101 -14.28 -2.95 -6.04
N LEU A 102 -13.46 -2.26 -5.26
CA LEU A 102 -12.50 -1.29 -5.77
C LEU A 102 -11.19 -2.01 -6.14
N LEU A 103 -10.90 -2.14 -7.43
CA LEU A 103 -9.63 -2.64 -7.95
C LEU A 103 -8.68 -1.46 -8.18
N VAL A 104 -7.49 -1.52 -7.59
CA VAL A 104 -6.46 -0.51 -7.77
C VAL A 104 -5.28 -1.13 -8.51
N THR A 105 -4.88 -0.50 -9.62
CA THR A 105 -3.76 -0.95 -10.46
C THR A 105 -2.70 0.14 -10.49
N TYR A 106 -1.43 -0.22 -10.36
CA TYR A 106 -0.29 0.70 -10.41
C TYR A 106 0.66 0.32 -11.55
N ASP A 107 1.29 1.33 -12.17
CA ASP A 107 2.31 1.20 -13.23
C ASP A 107 3.74 1.41 -12.70
#